data_AF-A0AAQ0Q8X7-F1
#
_entry.id   AF-A0AAQ0Q8X7-F1
#
_cell.length_a   1.000
_cell.length_b   1.000
_cell.length_c   1.000
_cell.angle_alpha   90.00
_cell.angle_beta   90.00
_cell.angle_gamma   90.00
#
_symmetry.space_group_name_H-M   'P 1'
#
loop_
_entity.id
_entity.type
_entity.pdbx_description
1 polymer ?
#
loop_
_entity_poly.entity_id
_entity_poly.type
_entity_poly.pdbx_seq_one_letter_code
_entity_poly.pdbx_strand_id
1 'polypeptide(L)' 'MTEKTFLKIMNGYMVVLAVLMFLCMTTFCVYHLFAGHFNLFTLAAFGTMWYLSFKFVHWSVADYKKDAANS' A
#
# COMPACT_ATOMS: atom_id res chain seq x y z
N MET A 1 3.13 28.66 -5.08
CA MET A 1 2.98 27.23 -5.42
C MET A 1 1.63 27.08 -6.09
N THR A 2 1.56 26.55 -7.31
CA THR A 2 0.27 26.39 -8.01
C THR A 2 -0.47 25.18 -7.45
N GLU A 3 -1.80 25.20 -7.48
CA GLU A 3 -2.67 24.13 -6.97
C GLU A 3 -2.29 22.74 -7.53
N LYS A 4 -1.89 22.70 -8.80
CA LYS A 4 -1.39 21.49 -9.47
C LYS A 4 -0.11 20.91 -8.85
N THR A 5 0.82 21.76 -8.44
CA THR A 5 2.05 21.33 -7.76
C THR A 5 1.74 20.72 -6.38
N PHE A 6 0.78 21.29 -5.66
CA PHE A 6 0.35 20.77 -4.36
C PHE A 6 -0.30 19.38 -4.47
N LEU A 7 -1.22 19.20 -5.43
CA LEU A 7 -1.87 17.91 -5.68
C LEU A 7 -0.86 16.82 -6.07
N LYS A 8 0.13 17.15 -6.89
CA LYS A 8 1.19 16.21 -7.31
C LYS A 8 2.06 15.75 -6.12
N ILE A 9 2.40 16.67 -5.22
CA ILE A 9 3.14 16.34 -4.00
C ILE A 9 2.29 15.45 -3.08
N MET A 10 1.02 15.81 -2.86
CA MET A 10 0.09 15.05 -2.04
C MET A 10 -0.09 13.61 -2.54
N ASN A 11 -0.28 13.41 -3.84
CA ASN A 11 -0.40 12.07 -4.43
C ASN A 11 0.91 11.29 -4.38
N GLY A 12 2.06 11.97 -4.50
CA GLY A 12 3.37 11.34 -4.23
C GLY A 12 3.49 10.82 -2.81
N TYR A 13 3.05 11.59 -1.81
CA TYR A 13 3.02 11.15 -0.41
C TYR A 13 2.07 9.96 -0.20
N MET A 14 0.91 9.93 -0.87
CA MET A 14 -0.03 8.81 -0.78
C MET A 14 0.58 7.51 -1.32
N VAL A 15 1.37 7.57 -2.40
CA VAL A 15 2.11 6.40 -2.91
C VAL A 15 3.11 5.89 -1.88
N VAL A 16 3.92 6.77 -1.31
CA VAL A 16 4.94 6.40 -0.31
C VAL A 16 4.27 5.76 0.91
N LEU A 17 3.18 6.35 1.40
CA LEU A 17 2.42 5.83 2.54
C LEU A 17 1.82 4.45 2.25
N ALA A 18 1.25 4.24 1.06
CA ALA A 18 0.70 2.96 0.65
C ALA A 18 1.79 1.86 0.61
N VAL A 19 2.98 2.17 0.09
CA VAL A 19 4.12 1.24 0.06
C VAL A 19 4.60 0.91 1.48
N LEU A 20 4.67 1.91 2.37
CA LEU A 20 5.03 1.71 3.78
C LEU A 20 4.02 0.80 4.50
N MET A 21 2.72 1.02 4.31
CA MET A 21 1.69 0.14 4.86
C MET A 21 1.82 -1.30 4.36
N PHE A 22 2.10 -1.47 3.06
CA PHE A 22 2.31 -2.80 2.48
C PHE A 22 3.54 -3.52 3.05
N LEU A 23 4.65 -2.80 3.24
CA LEU A 23 5.86 -3.36 3.88
C LEU A 23 5.60 -3.75 5.34
N CYS A 24 4.90 -2.89 6.11
CA CYS A 24 4.50 -3.20 7.48
C CYS A 24 3.62 -4.47 7.53
N MET A 25 2.60 -4.55 6.68
CA MET A 25 1.73 -5.73 6.62
C MET A 25 2.49 -6.99 6.22
N THR A 26 3.39 -6.88 5.24
CA THR A 26 4.24 -8.01 4.81
C THR A 26 5.13 -8.49 5.95
N THR A 27 5.78 -7.56 6.67
CA THR A 27 6.66 -7.89 7.80
C THR A 27 5.87 -8.54 8.93
N PHE A 28 4.67 -8.03 9.23
CA PHE A 28 3.78 -8.57 10.25
C PHE A 28 3.29 -9.99 9.92
N CYS A 29 2.93 -10.23 8.65
CA CYS A 29 2.57 -11.56 8.16
C CYS A 29 3.74 -12.53 8.32
N VAL A 30 4.94 -12.15 7.88
CA VAL A 30 6.14 -12.98 7.97
C VAL A 30 6.49 -13.30 9.43
N TYR A 31 6.43 -12.31 10.32
CA TYR A 31 6.66 -12.50 11.75
C TYR A 31 5.70 -13.53 12.38
N HIS A 32 4.40 -13.40 12.11
CA HIS A 32 3.42 -14.36 12.61
C HIS A 32 3.65 -15.77 12.08
N LEU A 33 4.21 -15.88 10.86
CA LEU A 33 4.42 -17.16 10.17
C LEU A 33 5.58 -17.91 10.83
N PHE A 34 6.64 -17.19 11.20
CA PHE A 34 7.74 -17.73 11.99
C PHE A 34 7.37 -18.00 13.45
N ALA A 35 6.46 -17.23 14.04
CA ALA A 35 5.98 -17.47 15.40
C ALA A 35 5.10 -18.73 15.52
N GLY A 36 4.75 -19.40 14.41
CA GLY A 36 3.95 -20.63 14.41
C GLY A 36 2.48 -20.42 14.79
N HIS A 37 2.00 -19.17 14.82
CA HIS A 37 0.63 -18.81 15.23
C HIS A 37 -0.38 -18.81 14.05
N PHE A 38 -0.06 -19.46 12.92
CA PHE A 38 -0.94 -19.49 11.76
C PHE A 38 -1.94 -20.65 11.82
N ASN A 39 -3.22 -20.31 11.99
CA ASN A 39 -4.34 -21.17 11.69
C ASN A 39 -4.91 -20.76 10.31
N LEU A 40 -5.69 -21.64 9.65
CA LEU A 40 -6.27 -21.37 8.33
C LEU A 40 -7.06 -20.05 8.28
N PHE A 41 -7.78 -19.73 9.35
CA PHE A 41 -8.53 -18.48 9.47
C PHE A 41 -7.63 -17.25 9.51
N THR A 42 -6.54 -17.29 10.28
CA THR A 42 -5.59 -16.16 10.34
C THR A 42 -4.85 -16.03 9.02
N LEU A 43 -4.53 -17.14 8.34
CA LEU A 43 -3.96 -17.13 7.00
C LEU A 43 -4.86 -16.42 5.99
N ALA A 44 -6.15 -16.76 5.95
CA ALA A 44 -7.11 -16.14 5.05
C ALA A 44 -7.28 -14.64 5.34
N ALA A 45 -7.37 -14.25 6.62
CA ALA A 45 -7.49 -12.85 7.02
C ALA A 45 -6.26 -12.03 6.65
N PHE A 46 -5.05 -12.53 6.97
CA PHE A 46 -3.79 -11.87 6.63
C PHE A 46 -3.57 -11.78 5.12
N GLY A 47 -3.87 -12.86 4.37
CA GLY A 47 -3.78 -12.86 2.92
C GLY A 47 -4.71 -11.82 2.28
N THR A 48 -5.94 -11.70 2.79
CA THR A 48 -6.91 -10.70 2.32
C THR A 48 -6.43 -9.28 2.57
N MET A 49 -5.96 -9.01 3.80
CA MET A 49 -5.44 -7.69 4.17
C MET A 49 -4.18 -7.32 3.36
N TRP A 50 -3.28 -8.28 3.16
CA TRP A 50 -2.09 -8.10 2.33
C TRP A 50 -2.44 -7.79 0.88
N TYR A 51 -3.41 -8.52 0.30
CA TYR A 51 -3.89 -8.27 -1.06
C TYR A 51 -4.55 -6.89 -1.20
N LEU A 52 -5.35 -6.47 -0.21
CA LEU A 52 -5.92 -5.12 -0.17
C LEU A 52 -4.81 -4.05 -0.16
N SER A 53 -3.80 -4.19 0.71
CA SER A 53 -2.65 -3.29 0.74
C SER A 53 -1.91 -3.23 -0.60
N PHE A 54 -1.71 -4.37 -1.26
CA PHE A 54 -1.11 -4.43 -2.59
C PHE A 54 -1.95 -3.66 -3.64
N LYS A 55 -3.28 -3.82 -3.61
CA LYS A 55 -4.19 -3.08 -4.50
C LYS A 55 -4.15 -1.57 -4.27
N PHE A 56 -4.08 -1.14 -3.01
CA PHE A 56 -3.92 0.28 -2.68
C PHE A 56 -2.64 0.88 -3.26
N VAL A 57 -1.50 0.17 -3.15
CA VAL A 57 -0.24 0.61 -3.79
C VAL A 57 -0.43 0.79 -5.30
N HIS A 58 -1.03 -0.20 -5.96
CA HIS A 58 -1.26 -0.15 -7.40
C HIS A 58 -2.16 1.03 -7.81
N TRP A 59 -3.24 1.29 -7.07
CA TRP A 59 -4.12 2.41 -7.34
C TRP A 59 -3.44 3.76 -7.09
N SER A 60 -2.74 3.93 -5.96
CA SER A 60 -2.00 5.16 -5.67
C SER A 60 -0.95 5.45 -6.74
N VAL A 61 -0.24 4.42 -7.22
CA VAL A 61 0.75 4.58 -8.31
C VAL A 61 0.08 4.93 -9.63
N ALA A 62 -1.07 4.32 -9.95
CA ALA A 62 -1.82 4.63 -11.16
C ALA A 62 -2.32 6.07 -11.15
N ASP A 63 -2.87 6.54 -10.03
CA ASP A 63 -3.34 7.91 -9.86
C ASP A 63 -2.18 8.91 -9.97
N TYR A 64 -1.05 8.64 -9.31
CA TYR A 64 0.15 9.47 -9.43
C TYR A 64 0.66 9.58 -10.87
N LYS A 65 0.67 8.46 -11.62
CA LYS A 65 1.06 8.45 -13.04
C LYS A 65 0.08 9.23 -13.91
N LYS A 66 -1.22 9.09 -13.65
CA LYS A 66 -2.27 9.82 -14.38
C LYS A 66 -2.12 11.33 -14.17
N ASP A 67 -1.85 11.78 -12.96
CA ASP A 67 -1.65 13.19 -12.69
C ASP A 67 -0.34 13.73 -13.25
N ALA A 68 0.71 12.90 -13.29
CA ALA A 68 1.96 13.25 -13.94
C ALA A 68 1.81 13.43 -15.46
N ALA A 69 0.92 12.68 -16.10
CA ALA A 69 0.65 12.77 -17.55
C ALA A 69 -0.29 13.92 -17.95
N ASN A 70 -1.10 14.43 -17.02
CA ASN A 70 -2.04 15.55 -17.24
C ASN A 70 -1.50 16.92 -16.77
N SER A 71 -0.26 16.97 -16.29
CA SER A 71 0.45 18.17 -15.80
C SER A 71 1.45 18.68 -16.82
#